data_AF-A0A7S1FG22-F1
#
_entry.id   AF-A0A7S1FG22-F1
#
_cell.length_a   1.000
_cell.length_b   1.000
_cell.length_c   1.000
_cell.angle_alpha   90.00
_cell.angle_beta   90.00
_cell.angle_gamma   90.00
#
_symmetry.space_group_name_H-M   'P 1'
#
loop_
_entity.id
_entity.type
_entity.pdbx_description
1 polymer ?
#
loop_
_entity_poly.entity_id
_entity_poly.type
_entity_poly.pdbx_seq_one_letter_code
_entity_poly.pdbx_strand_id
1 'polypeptide(L)'
;LKWSSFLLLKENMLTVVSGLCTMTSELCVVSPGWPYRYENNDHCLIKTGAGYISAVEFHVEASWDFLYIGGQWFFGSDEDGPEGVEVFAGDEIEWTSDEYVTMSGWKICLSQNETAVPSAAPFTVTSGSCTARHNCIASPNYPANYDHGECSLAANVKGQIDAVSFATEEGHDFLNVNGSIFSGTVGPNDTYIWKGDVITWTADGNTARSGWQICVAFTGGGDYYYYWDDAFVWYYYYDRYRTTTDMPASTRVTTEVPTTTKVTTTTKVTTTTSTTKVTTTASTTTSTRDLTPATPSYDEGAETGAVPGSPTTFVWSYVAQGIVAF
;
A
#
# COMPACT_ATOMS: atom_id res chain seq x y z
N LEU A 1 36.52 23.62 -22.12
CA LEU A 1 36.78 22.16 -22.08
C LEU A 1 37.00 21.68 -20.65
N LYS A 2 38.22 21.61 -20.08
CA LYS A 2 38.48 20.97 -18.76
C LYS A 2 37.51 21.30 -17.60
N TRP A 3 37.01 22.54 -17.49
CA TRP A 3 36.08 22.94 -16.42
C TRP A 3 34.68 22.28 -16.51
N SER A 4 34.16 22.03 -17.72
CA SER A 4 32.83 21.41 -17.90
C SER A 4 32.81 19.96 -17.43
N SER A 5 33.87 19.19 -17.71
CA SER A 5 34.00 17.80 -17.25
C SER A 5 34.06 17.68 -15.72
N PHE A 6 34.61 18.69 -15.03
CA PHE A 6 34.65 18.74 -13.56
C PHE A 6 33.34 19.17 -12.90
N LEU A 7 32.46 19.87 -13.63
CA LEU A 7 31.10 20.18 -13.17
C LEU A 7 30.17 18.97 -13.36
N LEU A 8 30.21 18.33 -14.54
CA LEU A 8 29.43 17.11 -14.84
C LEU A 8 29.71 15.96 -13.86
N LEU A 9 30.96 15.78 -13.42
CA LEU A 9 31.31 14.79 -12.39
C LEU A 9 30.73 15.10 -11.01
N LYS A 10 30.32 16.35 -10.75
CA LYS A 10 29.80 16.80 -9.45
C LYS A 10 28.27 16.77 -9.37
N GLU A 11 27.61 16.74 -10.52
CA GLU A 11 26.15 16.60 -10.66
C GLU A 11 25.70 15.13 -10.72
N ASN A 12 26.63 14.21 -10.98
CA ASN A 12 26.40 12.76 -11.13
C ASN A 12 27.17 11.92 -10.08
N MET A 13 27.17 12.34 -8.81
CA MET A 13 27.83 11.60 -7.71
C MET A 13 26.99 11.52 -6.44
N LEU A 14 27.14 10.43 -5.68
CA LEU A 14 26.68 10.35 -4.29
C LEU A 14 27.52 11.28 -3.41
N THR A 15 26.88 11.93 -2.44
CA THR A 15 27.51 12.84 -1.46
C THR A 15 26.84 12.68 -0.11
N VAL A 16 27.57 12.19 0.90
CA VAL A 16 27.11 12.19 2.30
C VAL A 16 26.96 13.63 2.78
N VAL A 17 25.78 13.99 3.28
CA VAL A 17 25.42 15.32 3.77
C VAL A 17 25.53 15.40 5.31
N SER A 18 25.11 14.34 6.00
CA SER A 18 25.18 14.21 7.46
C SER A 18 25.22 12.74 7.88
N GLY A 19 25.55 12.48 9.14
CA GLY A 19 25.68 11.11 9.69
C GLY A 19 27.07 10.50 9.50
N LEU A 20 27.17 9.18 9.68
CA LEU A 20 28.43 8.44 9.72
C LEU A 20 28.69 7.52 8.51
N CYS A 21 27.81 7.52 7.51
CA CYS A 21 28.04 6.83 6.23
C CYS A 21 29.30 7.36 5.53
N THR A 22 29.98 6.52 4.75
CA THR A 22 31.26 6.89 4.12
C THR A 22 31.30 6.66 2.62
N MET A 23 31.99 7.56 1.90
CA MET A 23 32.26 7.43 0.47
C MET A 23 33.38 6.42 0.23
N THR A 24 33.21 5.48 -0.69
CA THR A 24 34.30 4.62 -1.17
C THR A 24 35.07 5.30 -2.31
N SER A 25 36.24 4.75 -2.67
CA SER A 25 36.99 5.16 -3.87
C SER A 25 36.31 4.83 -5.20
N GLU A 26 35.16 4.15 -5.17
CA GLU A 26 34.46 3.59 -6.33
C GLU A 26 33.17 4.37 -6.68
N LEU A 27 32.99 5.57 -6.09
CA LEU A 27 31.77 6.39 -6.15
C LEU A 27 30.53 5.74 -5.51
N CYS A 28 30.73 4.74 -4.65
CA CYS A 28 29.72 4.14 -3.80
C CYS A 28 29.65 4.83 -2.43
N VAL A 29 28.55 4.67 -1.71
CA VAL A 29 28.43 4.96 -0.28
C VAL A 29 28.21 3.65 0.46
N VAL A 30 28.75 3.57 1.67
CA VAL A 30 28.52 2.46 2.61
C VAL A 30 27.91 2.98 3.91
N SER A 31 27.18 2.10 4.59
CA SER A 31 26.70 2.34 5.95
C SER A 31 27.85 2.65 6.92
N PRO A 32 27.58 3.18 8.12
CA PRO A 32 28.56 3.19 9.19
C PRO A 32 29.05 1.76 9.46
N GLY A 33 30.29 1.62 9.94
CA GLY A 33 30.90 0.33 10.31
C GLY A 33 31.28 -0.64 9.16
N TRP A 34 30.69 -0.51 7.97
CA TRP A 34 30.89 -1.45 6.85
C TRP A 34 32.38 -1.69 6.51
N PRO A 35 32.82 -2.94 6.24
CA PRO A 35 32.03 -4.18 6.09
C PRO A 35 31.74 -4.92 7.41
N TYR A 36 31.94 -4.26 8.56
CA TYR A 36 31.44 -4.73 9.85
C TYR A 36 30.02 -4.19 10.09
N ARG A 37 29.46 -4.50 11.25
CA ARG A 37 28.13 -4.02 11.61
C ARG A 37 28.11 -2.50 11.81
N TYR A 38 26.97 -1.89 11.47
CA TYR A 38 26.61 -0.56 11.97
C TYR A 38 26.26 -0.63 13.47
N GLU A 39 26.09 0.53 14.10
CA GLU A 39 25.70 0.67 15.51
C GLU A 39 24.18 0.99 15.63
N ASN A 40 23.66 0.91 16.84
CA ASN A 40 22.26 1.19 17.15
C ASN A 40 22.01 2.72 17.11
N ASN A 41 20.88 3.18 16.56
CA ASN A 41 20.56 4.59 16.31
C ASN A 41 21.51 5.31 15.31
N ASP A 42 22.23 4.56 14.48
CA ASP A 42 23.01 5.11 13.38
C ASP A 42 22.07 5.71 12.33
N HIS A 43 22.43 6.87 11.79
CA HIS A 43 21.68 7.52 10.73
C HIS A 43 22.61 8.25 9.77
N CYS A 44 22.17 8.42 8.53
CA CYS A 44 22.84 9.32 7.59
C CYS A 44 21.91 9.83 6.49
N LEU A 45 22.24 11.01 5.97
CA LEU A 45 21.58 11.61 4.80
C LEU A 45 22.59 11.72 3.67
N ILE A 46 22.22 11.25 2.48
CA ILE A 46 23.06 11.24 1.28
C ILE A 46 22.29 11.95 0.17
N LYS A 47 22.93 12.85 -0.56
CA LYS A 47 22.39 13.38 -1.81
C LYS A 47 22.97 12.64 -3.00
N THR A 48 22.14 12.41 -4.02
CA THR A 48 22.55 11.74 -5.26
C THR A 48 22.51 12.67 -6.46
N GLY A 49 23.30 12.32 -7.47
CA GLY A 49 23.08 12.78 -8.84
C GLY A 49 21.94 12.02 -9.52
N ALA A 50 21.65 12.36 -10.77
CA ALA A 50 20.73 11.57 -11.59
C ALA A 50 21.35 10.23 -11.99
N GLY A 51 20.56 9.15 -12.10
CA GLY A 51 21.01 7.82 -12.52
C GLY A 51 20.24 6.70 -11.83
N TYR A 52 20.89 5.54 -11.65
CA TYR A 52 20.31 4.35 -11.03
C TYR A 52 21.13 3.87 -9.84
N ILE A 53 20.50 3.61 -8.70
CA ILE A 53 21.13 3.05 -7.51
C ILE A 53 20.96 1.53 -7.50
N SER A 54 22.08 0.81 -7.30
CA SER A 54 22.05 -0.60 -6.92
C SER A 54 22.92 -0.85 -5.68
N ALA A 55 22.52 -1.81 -4.87
CA ALA A 55 23.39 -2.43 -3.87
C ALA A 55 24.45 -3.32 -4.54
N VAL A 56 25.62 -3.40 -3.90
CA VAL A 56 26.67 -4.40 -4.15
C VAL A 56 26.69 -5.42 -3.01
N GLU A 57 26.33 -4.98 -1.80
CA GLU A 57 26.09 -5.77 -0.60
C GLU A 57 24.94 -5.10 0.17
N PHE A 58 24.02 -5.87 0.74
CA PHE A 58 22.87 -5.34 1.49
C PHE A 58 22.45 -6.30 2.62
N HIS A 59 22.71 -5.94 3.86
CA HIS A 59 22.38 -6.72 5.05
C HIS A 59 21.93 -5.78 6.19
N VAL A 60 20.62 -5.72 6.42
CA VAL A 60 19.90 -4.74 7.26
C VAL A 60 18.85 -5.49 8.09
N GLU A 61 18.56 -5.12 9.35
CA GLU A 61 17.50 -5.80 10.09
C GLU A 61 16.13 -5.60 9.43
N ALA A 62 15.45 -6.71 9.16
CA ALA A 62 14.15 -6.68 8.52
C ALA A 62 13.08 -6.04 9.43
N SER A 63 12.37 -5.05 8.88
CA SER A 63 11.25 -4.33 9.51
C SER A 63 11.58 -3.36 10.65
N TRP A 64 12.87 -3.08 10.94
CA TRP A 64 13.28 -2.16 12.02
C TRP A 64 14.34 -1.16 11.57
N ASP A 65 15.35 -1.62 10.82
CA ASP A 65 16.36 -0.79 10.19
C ASP A 65 15.98 -0.53 8.73
N PHE A 66 16.26 0.66 8.20
CA PHE A 66 15.73 1.07 6.90
C PHE A 66 16.69 1.94 6.08
N LEU A 67 16.82 1.61 4.79
CA LEU A 67 17.40 2.48 3.77
C LEU A 67 16.29 2.97 2.82
N TYR A 68 16.08 4.28 2.74
CA TYR A 68 15.12 4.92 1.84
C TYR A 68 15.80 5.45 0.58
N ILE A 69 15.39 4.98 -0.60
CA ILE A 69 15.90 5.42 -1.90
C ILE A 69 14.71 5.58 -2.85
N GLY A 70 14.60 6.72 -3.53
CA GLY A 70 13.75 6.87 -4.71
C GLY A 70 12.26 6.53 -4.50
N GLY A 71 11.71 6.83 -3.31
CA GLY A 71 10.32 6.51 -2.96
C GLY A 71 10.09 5.11 -2.38
N GLN A 72 11.16 4.33 -2.16
CA GLN A 72 11.10 2.93 -1.72
C GLN A 72 11.94 2.72 -0.44
N TRP A 73 11.46 1.84 0.44
CA TRP A 73 12.15 1.41 1.65
C TRP A 73 12.76 0.03 1.44
N PHE A 74 14.02 -0.16 1.84
CA PHE A 74 14.77 -1.41 1.72
C PHE A 74 15.29 -1.87 3.08
N PHE A 75 15.17 -3.17 3.35
CA PHE A 75 15.63 -3.87 4.55
C PHE A 75 15.81 -5.37 4.25
N GLY A 76 16.51 -6.14 5.08
CA GLY A 76 16.71 -7.58 4.85
C GLY A 76 18.09 -7.95 4.30
N SER A 77 18.14 -8.80 3.28
CA SER A 77 19.34 -9.43 2.72
C SER A 77 19.66 -8.97 1.29
N ASP A 78 20.76 -9.46 0.68
CA ASP A 78 21.19 -9.03 -0.67
C ASP A 78 20.10 -9.20 -1.74
N GLU A 79 19.19 -10.16 -1.50
CA GLU A 79 18.02 -10.53 -2.30
C GLU A 79 16.87 -9.48 -2.21
N ASP A 80 16.90 -8.63 -1.17
CA ASP A 80 15.88 -7.62 -0.81
C ASP A 80 16.38 -6.18 -1.02
N GLY A 81 17.63 -6.00 -1.45
CA GLY A 81 18.28 -4.70 -1.61
C GLY A 81 17.83 -3.92 -2.86
N PRO A 82 18.20 -2.63 -2.97
CA PRO A 82 17.90 -1.83 -4.16
C PRO A 82 18.61 -2.38 -5.42
N GLU A 83 17.85 -2.69 -6.48
CA GLU A 83 18.38 -2.99 -7.81
C GLU A 83 17.82 -2.01 -8.85
N GLY A 84 18.70 -1.19 -9.44
CA GLY A 84 18.35 -0.31 -10.57
C GLY A 84 17.36 0.80 -10.24
N VAL A 85 17.31 1.27 -8.99
CA VAL A 85 16.33 2.27 -8.53
C VAL A 85 16.66 3.63 -9.15
N GLU A 86 15.74 4.18 -9.97
CA GLU A 86 15.91 5.48 -10.61
C GLU A 86 15.91 6.63 -9.60
N VAL A 87 16.91 7.51 -9.71
CA VAL A 87 17.09 8.70 -8.89
C VAL A 87 17.45 9.92 -9.73
N PHE A 88 17.12 11.10 -9.22
CA PHE A 88 17.24 12.40 -9.86
C PHE A 88 18.24 13.28 -9.11
N ALA A 89 18.88 14.22 -9.81
CA ALA A 89 19.90 15.07 -9.22
C ALA A 89 19.34 15.95 -8.09
N GLY A 90 19.88 15.77 -6.88
CA GLY A 90 19.45 16.47 -5.67
C GLY A 90 18.48 15.69 -4.78
N ASP A 91 18.02 14.51 -5.20
CA ASP A 91 17.29 13.55 -4.35
C ASP A 91 18.10 13.21 -3.10
N GLU A 92 17.38 12.84 -2.04
CA GLU A 92 17.92 12.41 -0.76
C GLU A 92 17.68 10.91 -0.56
N ILE A 93 18.72 10.24 -0.07
CA ILE A 93 18.73 8.85 0.39
C ILE A 93 18.97 8.93 1.90
N GLU A 94 18.11 8.26 2.67
CA GLU A 94 18.12 8.30 4.14
C GLU A 94 18.36 6.90 4.70
N TRP A 95 19.23 6.81 5.69
CA TRP A 95 19.50 5.59 6.46
C TRP A 95 19.17 5.83 7.92
N THR A 96 18.54 4.85 8.56
CA THR A 96 18.35 4.79 10.02
C THR A 96 18.43 3.35 10.53
N SER A 97 18.99 3.16 11.72
CA SER A 97 18.84 1.95 12.54
C SER A 97 18.08 2.23 13.85
N ASP A 98 17.56 1.18 14.46
CA ASP A 98 16.76 1.21 15.69
C ASP A 98 17.64 1.11 16.98
N GLU A 99 17.02 0.93 18.16
CA GLU A 99 17.73 0.75 19.43
C GLU A 99 18.41 -0.64 19.59
N TYR A 100 18.27 -1.59 18.65
CA TYR A 100 18.62 -3.01 18.83
C TYR A 100 19.48 -3.68 17.74
N VAL A 101 18.96 -4.54 16.86
CA VAL A 101 19.75 -5.67 16.30
C VAL A 101 20.47 -5.31 14.98
N THR A 102 21.76 -4.98 15.07
CA THR A 102 22.51 -4.55 13.89
C THR A 102 22.98 -5.70 12.98
N MET A 103 23.00 -5.47 11.67
CA MET A 103 23.54 -6.35 10.62
C MET A 103 24.81 -5.76 9.98
N SER A 104 25.43 -6.44 9.01
CA SER A 104 26.70 -5.99 8.37
C SER A 104 26.58 -4.77 7.44
N GLY A 105 25.40 -4.17 7.36
CA GLY A 105 25.17 -2.94 6.63
C GLY A 105 25.12 -3.13 5.12
N TRP A 106 25.39 -2.06 4.39
CA TRP A 106 25.18 -2.01 2.95
C TRP A 106 26.23 -1.20 2.22
N LYS A 107 26.37 -1.48 0.93
CA LYS A 107 27.16 -0.75 -0.04
C LYS A 107 26.30 -0.46 -1.27
N ILE A 108 25.97 0.82 -1.50
CA ILE A 108 25.19 1.25 -2.68
C ILE A 108 26.06 2.07 -3.64
N CYS A 109 25.85 1.91 -4.93
CA CYS A 109 26.62 2.59 -5.98
C CYS A 109 25.67 3.23 -7.01
N LEU A 110 26.04 4.42 -7.53
CA LEU A 110 25.28 5.13 -8.56
C LEU A 110 25.83 4.80 -9.96
N SER A 111 24.97 4.24 -10.81
CA SER A 111 25.23 3.99 -12.24
C SER A 111 24.61 5.08 -13.12
N GLN A 112 25.26 5.39 -14.23
CA GLN A 112 24.70 6.21 -15.33
C GLN A 112 24.08 5.35 -16.45
N ASN A 113 24.32 4.04 -16.43
CA ASN A 113 23.80 3.09 -17.40
C ASN A 113 22.74 2.19 -16.76
N GLU A 114 21.65 1.97 -17.49
CA GLU A 114 20.55 1.02 -17.24
C GLU A 114 21.00 -0.45 -17.46
N THR A 115 22.21 -0.81 -17.02
CA THR A 115 22.85 -2.12 -17.29
C THR A 115 22.82 -3.10 -16.11
N ALA A 116 22.31 -2.68 -14.95
CA ALA A 116 21.63 -3.60 -14.03
C ALA A 116 20.19 -3.78 -14.54
N VAL A 117 19.52 -4.90 -14.23
CA VAL A 117 18.13 -5.09 -14.69
C VAL A 117 17.28 -4.04 -13.97
N PRO A 118 16.60 -3.12 -14.68
CA PRO A 118 15.85 -2.07 -14.00
C PRO A 118 14.68 -2.71 -13.25
N SER A 119 14.57 -2.42 -11.95
CA SER A 119 13.31 -2.45 -11.25
C SER A 119 12.39 -1.43 -11.95
N ALA A 120 11.62 -1.93 -12.92
CA ALA A 120 11.03 -1.09 -13.95
C ALA A 120 10.12 -0.02 -13.33
N ALA A 121 10.52 1.24 -13.50
CA ALA A 121 9.90 2.41 -12.86
C ALA A 121 8.37 2.30 -12.95
N PRO A 122 7.63 2.46 -11.83
CA PRO A 122 6.26 1.96 -11.71
C PRO A 122 5.27 2.59 -12.70
N PHE A 123 5.62 3.74 -13.27
CA PHE A 123 4.87 4.42 -14.30
C PHE A 123 5.79 4.90 -15.43
N THR A 124 5.26 4.91 -16.66
CA THR A 124 5.90 5.58 -17.81
C THR A 124 4.92 6.57 -18.41
N VAL A 125 5.34 7.82 -18.58
CA VAL A 125 4.57 8.83 -19.32
C VAL A 125 4.55 8.45 -20.80
N THR A 126 3.38 8.21 -21.38
CA THR A 126 3.20 7.81 -22.78
C THR A 126 2.77 8.95 -23.68
N SER A 127 2.14 10.00 -23.13
CA SER A 127 1.87 11.27 -23.84
C SER A 127 1.67 12.45 -22.89
N GLY A 128 1.77 13.67 -23.43
CA GLY A 128 1.48 14.91 -22.69
C GLY A 128 2.59 15.36 -21.74
N SER A 129 2.21 16.19 -20.76
CA SER A 129 3.14 16.89 -19.86
C SER A 129 3.01 16.50 -18.37
N CYS A 130 2.36 15.37 -18.07
CA CYS A 130 2.42 14.78 -16.73
C CYS A 130 3.83 14.27 -16.44
N THR A 131 4.15 14.12 -15.15
CA THR A 131 5.45 13.62 -14.70
C THR A 131 5.30 12.28 -14.00
N ALA A 132 6.28 11.40 -14.20
CA ALA A 132 6.54 10.25 -13.34
C ALA A 132 7.89 10.49 -12.66
N ARG A 133 7.97 10.19 -11.36
CA ARG A 133 9.19 10.32 -10.54
C ARG A 133 9.04 9.40 -9.34
N HIS A 134 10.05 8.58 -9.05
CA HIS A 134 10.01 7.65 -7.90
C HIS A 134 8.81 6.71 -7.99
N ASN A 135 8.14 6.45 -6.86
CA ASN A 135 6.88 5.73 -6.79
C ASN A 135 5.65 6.57 -7.19
N CYS A 136 5.82 7.79 -7.71
CA CYS A 136 4.74 8.76 -7.91
C CYS A 136 4.55 9.22 -9.36
N ILE A 137 3.33 9.67 -9.63
CA ILE A 137 2.94 10.42 -10.83
C ILE A 137 2.25 11.71 -10.42
N ALA A 138 2.38 12.76 -11.23
CA ALA A 138 1.75 14.04 -10.98
C ALA A 138 1.25 14.74 -12.25
N SER A 139 0.25 15.60 -12.08
CA SER A 139 -0.27 16.48 -13.12
C SER A 139 0.82 17.42 -13.67
N PRO A 140 0.64 18.04 -14.85
CA PRO A 140 1.56 19.06 -15.34
C PRO A 140 1.80 20.16 -14.29
N ASN A 141 3.02 20.66 -14.19
CA ASN A 141 3.46 21.75 -13.30
C ASN A 141 3.26 21.54 -11.77
N TYR A 142 2.76 20.39 -11.30
CA TYR A 142 2.55 20.12 -9.87
C TYR A 142 3.82 20.41 -9.03
N PRO A 143 3.73 21.09 -7.87
CA PRO A 143 2.51 21.48 -7.14
C PRO A 143 1.96 22.88 -7.51
N ALA A 144 2.45 23.50 -8.58
CA ALA A 144 1.82 24.69 -9.15
C ALA A 144 0.58 24.32 -9.98
N ASN A 145 -0.12 25.32 -10.51
CA ASN A 145 -1.32 25.08 -11.30
C ASN A 145 -1.00 24.34 -12.63
N TYR A 146 -1.78 23.31 -12.95
CA TYR A 146 -1.61 22.56 -14.20
C TYR A 146 -1.95 23.37 -15.45
N ASP A 147 -1.30 23.02 -16.56
CA ASP A 147 -1.68 23.49 -17.88
C ASP A 147 -2.97 22.80 -18.36
N HIS A 148 -3.76 23.54 -19.13
CA HIS A 148 -4.95 23.04 -19.83
C HIS A 148 -4.52 22.11 -20.97
N GLY A 149 -4.90 20.82 -20.90
CA GLY A 149 -4.49 19.80 -21.87
C GLY A 149 -4.67 18.38 -21.39
N GLU A 150 -4.08 17.43 -22.10
CA GLU A 150 -4.19 16.00 -21.85
C GLU A 150 -2.82 15.33 -21.62
N CYS A 151 -2.82 14.20 -20.90
CA CYS A 151 -1.66 13.31 -20.79
C CYS A 151 -2.10 11.85 -20.65
N SER A 152 -1.16 10.94 -20.87
CA SER A 152 -1.35 9.51 -20.64
C SER A 152 -0.11 8.90 -20.00
N LEU A 153 -0.32 7.93 -19.12
CA LEU A 153 0.72 7.15 -18.46
C LEU A 153 0.34 5.66 -18.48
N ALA A 154 1.33 4.78 -18.53
CA ALA A 154 1.17 3.33 -18.39
C ALA A 154 1.71 2.87 -17.04
N ALA A 155 0.98 1.99 -16.35
CA ALA A 155 1.44 1.30 -15.15
C ALA A 155 2.34 0.11 -15.51
N ASN A 156 3.53 0.04 -14.93
CA ASN A 156 4.51 -1.03 -15.16
C ASN A 156 4.49 -2.13 -14.09
N VAL A 157 3.74 -1.92 -13.00
CA VAL A 157 3.65 -2.77 -11.82
C VAL A 157 2.19 -3.14 -11.50
N LYS A 158 1.98 -4.18 -10.68
CA LYS A 158 0.74 -4.32 -9.90
C LYS A 158 0.89 -3.53 -8.60
N GLY A 159 -0.18 -2.95 -8.08
CA GLY A 159 -0.13 -2.28 -6.77
C GLY A 159 -1.39 -1.52 -6.41
N GLN A 160 -1.40 -0.98 -5.19
CA GLN A 160 -2.37 0.01 -4.74
C GLN A 160 -1.81 1.42 -4.96
N ILE A 161 -2.62 2.36 -5.40
CA ILE A 161 -2.28 3.78 -5.54
C ILE A 161 -3.17 4.66 -4.67
N ASP A 162 -2.54 5.70 -4.12
CA ASP A 162 -3.17 6.65 -3.21
C ASP A 162 -2.75 8.09 -3.56
N ALA A 163 -3.73 9.00 -3.53
CA ALA A 163 -3.50 10.42 -3.79
C ALA A 163 -2.90 11.12 -2.57
N VAL A 164 -1.61 11.47 -2.67
CA VAL A 164 -0.90 12.34 -1.70
C VAL A 164 -1.47 13.76 -1.75
N SER A 165 -1.90 14.20 -2.93
CA SER A 165 -2.64 15.45 -3.12
C SER A 165 -3.60 15.30 -4.31
N PHE A 166 -4.78 15.92 -4.21
CA PHE A 166 -5.74 15.96 -5.31
C PHE A 166 -6.61 17.23 -5.22
N ALA A 167 -6.46 18.12 -6.19
CA ALA A 167 -7.28 19.31 -6.38
C ALA A 167 -7.42 19.63 -7.87
N THR A 168 -8.61 19.45 -8.42
CA THR A 168 -8.97 19.71 -9.83
C THR A 168 -10.30 20.47 -9.93
N GLU A 169 -10.73 20.90 -11.12
CA GLU A 169 -12.09 21.41 -11.31
C GLU A 169 -13.12 20.26 -11.26
N GLU A 170 -13.99 20.28 -10.25
CA GLU A 170 -15.00 19.23 -9.98
C GLU A 170 -16.00 19.12 -11.14
N GLY A 171 -16.11 17.93 -11.73
CA GLY A 171 -17.01 17.67 -12.86
C GLY A 171 -16.54 18.21 -14.22
N HIS A 172 -15.32 18.75 -14.31
CA HIS A 172 -14.72 19.26 -15.55
C HIS A 172 -13.36 18.63 -15.85
N ASP A 173 -12.47 18.62 -14.85
CA ASP A 173 -11.09 18.17 -15.00
C ASP A 173 -10.91 16.77 -14.39
N PHE A 174 -10.66 15.80 -15.26
CA PHE A 174 -10.80 14.37 -14.96
C PHE A 174 -9.47 13.63 -15.00
N LEU A 175 -9.18 12.91 -13.92
CA LEU A 175 -8.27 11.77 -13.93
C LEU A 175 -9.08 10.49 -14.13
N ASN A 176 -8.62 9.60 -15.02
CA ASN A 176 -9.16 8.26 -15.20
C ASN A 176 -8.09 7.22 -14.87
N VAL A 177 -8.39 6.34 -13.91
CA VAL A 177 -7.58 5.16 -13.55
C VAL A 177 -8.42 3.92 -13.82
N ASN A 178 -8.07 3.14 -14.86
CA ASN A 178 -8.73 1.88 -15.21
C ASN A 178 -10.28 1.98 -15.24
N GLY A 179 -10.81 3.05 -15.84
CA GLY A 179 -12.25 3.31 -15.95
C GLY A 179 -12.87 4.05 -14.75
N SER A 180 -12.17 4.19 -13.63
CA SER A 180 -12.60 4.97 -12.47
C SER A 180 -12.23 6.45 -12.68
N ILE A 181 -13.22 7.34 -12.62
CA ILE A 181 -13.06 8.76 -12.93
C ILE A 181 -13.10 9.60 -11.64
N PHE A 182 -12.10 10.47 -11.48
CA PHE A 182 -11.90 11.33 -10.30
C PHE A 182 -11.83 12.81 -10.72
N SER A 183 -12.42 13.71 -9.94
CA SER A 183 -12.35 15.16 -10.11
C SER A 183 -12.63 15.89 -8.77
N GLY A 184 -12.35 17.19 -8.68
CA GLY A 184 -12.55 17.97 -7.46
C GLY A 184 -11.44 17.73 -6.45
N THR A 185 -11.78 17.47 -5.19
CA THR A 185 -10.81 17.31 -4.08
C THR A 185 -10.72 15.89 -3.52
N VAL A 186 -11.23 14.87 -4.23
CA VAL A 186 -11.17 13.46 -3.84
C VAL A 186 -10.58 12.65 -4.99
N GLY A 187 -9.30 12.31 -4.85
CA GLY A 187 -8.57 11.46 -5.80
C GLY A 187 -8.74 9.97 -5.52
N PRO A 188 -8.01 9.10 -6.25
CA PRO A 188 -7.90 7.69 -5.90
C PRO A 188 -7.33 7.49 -4.49
N ASN A 189 -7.94 6.55 -3.78
CA ASN A 189 -7.56 6.08 -2.44
C ASN A 189 -7.93 4.59 -2.39
N ASP A 190 -7.10 3.73 -1.79
CA ASP A 190 -7.23 2.27 -1.81
C ASP A 190 -7.46 1.69 -3.25
N THR A 191 -6.95 2.38 -4.28
CA THR A 191 -7.29 2.12 -5.69
C THR A 191 -6.26 1.20 -6.34
N TYR A 192 -6.70 0.11 -6.97
CA TYR A 192 -5.78 -0.91 -7.50
C TYR A 192 -5.47 -0.72 -9.00
N ILE A 193 -4.20 -0.93 -9.36
CA ILE A 193 -3.69 -0.93 -10.74
C ILE A 193 -2.95 -2.23 -11.08
N TRP A 194 -2.98 -2.58 -12.36
CA TRP A 194 -2.28 -3.71 -12.95
C TRP A 194 -1.23 -3.26 -13.97
N LYS A 195 -0.22 -4.10 -14.21
CA LYS A 195 0.77 -3.88 -15.26
C LYS A 195 0.09 -3.85 -16.63
N GLY A 196 0.19 -2.72 -17.32
CA GLY A 196 -0.47 -2.44 -18.60
C GLY A 196 -1.73 -1.57 -18.48
N ASP A 197 -2.19 -1.24 -17.27
CA ASP A 197 -3.26 -0.26 -17.08
C ASP A 197 -2.82 1.12 -17.59
N VAL A 198 -3.75 1.83 -18.23
CA VAL A 198 -3.55 3.21 -18.69
C VAL A 198 -4.22 4.16 -17.71
N ILE A 199 -3.46 5.16 -17.28
CA ILE A 199 -3.94 6.30 -16.51
C ILE A 199 -3.97 7.50 -17.46
N THR A 200 -5.11 8.18 -17.56
CA THR A 200 -5.24 9.39 -18.40
C THR A 200 -5.71 10.58 -17.59
N TRP A 201 -5.29 11.77 -18.01
CA TRP A 201 -5.69 13.04 -17.42
C TRP A 201 -6.11 14.00 -18.52
N THR A 202 -7.21 14.70 -18.31
CA THR A 202 -7.75 15.73 -19.22
C THR A 202 -8.27 16.90 -18.42
N ALA A 203 -7.73 18.10 -18.65
CA ALA A 203 -8.27 19.35 -18.16
C ALA A 203 -8.99 20.13 -19.28
N ASP A 204 -10.07 20.82 -18.93
CA ASP A 204 -10.74 21.78 -19.81
C ASP A 204 -9.95 23.10 -19.89
N GLY A 205 -10.44 24.09 -20.65
CA GLY A 205 -9.74 25.36 -20.90
C GLY A 205 -9.95 26.48 -19.87
N ASN A 206 -10.56 26.20 -18.71
CA ASN A 206 -11.11 27.22 -17.80
C ASN A 206 -10.34 27.36 -16.46
N THR A 207 -10.46 26.43 -15.51
CA THR A 207 -9.99 26.66 -14.12
C THR A 207 -8.89 25.70 -13.66
N ALA A 208 -7.64 26.06 -13.93
CA ALA A 208 -6.49 25.34 -13.37
C ALA A 208 -6.44 25.41 -11.83
N ARG A 209 -6.15 24.27 -11.20
CA ARG A 209 -5.88 24.10 -9.76
C ARG A 209 -4.46 23.55 -9.57
N SER A 210 -3.99 23.41 -8.33
CA SER A 210 -2.66 22.85 -7.99
C SER A 210 -2.47 21.39 -8.42
N GLY A 211 -3.53 20.72 -8.87
CA GLY A 211 -3.45 19.40 -9.49
C GLY A 211 -3.35 18.25 -8.51
N TRP A 212 -2.68 17.19 -8.93
CA TRP A 212 -2.62 15.94 -8.20
C TRP A 212 -1.23 15.34 -8.18
N GLN A 213 -0.94 14.62 -7.11
CA GLN A 213 0.18 13.70 -6.97
C GLN A 213 -0.34 12.41 -6.37
N ILE A 214 -0.09 11.30 -7.07
CA ILE A 214 -0.59 9.97 -6.74
C ILE A 214 0.59 9.02 -6.76
N CYS A 215 0.71 8.19 -5.74
CA CYS A 215 1.86 7.31 -5.57
C CYS A 215 1.42 5.86 -5.38
N VAL A 216 2.21 4.92 -5.89
CA VAL A 216 2.03 3.50 -5.60
C VAL A 216 2.55 3.18 -4.20
N ALA A 217 1.69 2.59 -3.38
CA ALA A 217 2.08 1.95 -2.14
C ALA A 217 2.77 0.64 -2.50
N PHE A 218 4.11 0.66 -2.50
CA PHE A 218 4.90 -0.56 -2.70
C PHE A 218 4.77 -1.48 -1.47
N THR A 219 3.80 -2.40 -1.50
CA THR A 219 3.98 -3.67 -0.80
C THR A 219 5.19 -4.34 -1.43
N GLY A 220 6.29 -4.44 -0.66
CA GLY A 220 7.59 -4.94 -1.12
C GLY A 220 7.47 -6.31 -1.80
N GLY A 221 8.36 -6.61 -2.75
CA GLY A 221 8.22 -7.64 -3.80
C GLY A 221 7.78 -9.05 -3.37
N GLY A 222 6.49 -9.21 -3.07
CA GLY A 222 5.88 -10.42 -2.55
C GLY A 222 4.46 -10.13 -2.06
N ASP A 223 3.64 -11.17 -1.90
CA ASP A 223 2.23 -11.02 -1.49
C ASP A 223 2.08 -10.90 0.04
N TYR A 224 2.78 -9.93 0.63
CA TYR A 224 2.80 -9.66 2.07
C TYR A 224 1.97 -8.41 2.42
N TYR A 225 0.80 -8.64 3.04
CA TYR A 225 0.03 -7.60 3.70
C TYR A 225 0.65 -7.26 5.06
N TYR A 226 0.97 -5.98 5.29
CA TYR A 226 1.37 -5.49 6.60
C TYR A 226 0.17 -5.44 7.56
N TYR A 227 -0.02 -6.49 8.35
CA TYR A 227 -0.87 -6.46 9.55
C TYR A 227 0.00 -6.33 10.79
N TRP A 228 -0.27 -5.31 11.60
CA TRP A 228 0.44 -5.00 12.85
C TRP A 228 -0.05 -5.90 14.00
N ASP A 229 0.28 -7.20 13.95
CA ASP A 229 0.01 -8.18 15.01
C ASP A 229 1.24 -9.08 15.27
N ASP A 230 1.74 -9.07 16.51
CA ASP A 230 3.11 -9.48 16.90
C ASP A 230 3.38 -11.01 16.95
N ALA A 231 3.15 -11.75 15.85
CA ALA A 231 3.17 -13.22 15.87
C ALA A 231 4.17 -13.95 14.96
N PHE A 232 4.42 -13.49 13.73
CA PHE A 232 4.99 -14.38 12.68
C PHE A 232 6.50 -14.28 12.40
N VAL A 233 7.17 -13.17 12.75
CA VAL A 233 8.59 -12.92 12.37
C VAL A 233 9.55 -13.94 13.02
N TRP A 234 9.27 -14.37 14.25
CA TRP A 234 10.14 -15.22 15.06
C TRP A 234 10.49 -16.58 14.44
N TYR A 235 9.64 -17.15 13.58
CA TYR A 235 9.89 -18.49 13.05
C TYR A 235 11.00 -18.52 11.97
N TYR A 236 11.03 -17.52 11.08
CA TYR A 236 12.06 -17.44 10.03
C TYR A 236 13.43 -17.05 10.58
N TYR A 237 13.48 -16.22 11.62
CA TYR A 237 14.73 -15.73 12.20
C TYR A 237 15.59 -16.85 12.82
N TYR A 238 14.97 -17.90 13.39
CA TYR A 238 15.72 -18.95 14.10
C TYR A 238 16.30 -20.08 13.21
N ASP A 239 15.70 -20.39 12.05
CA ASP A 239 16.17 -21.52 11.23
C ASP A 239 17.33 -21.13 10.27
N ARG A 240 17.40 -19.88 9.77
CA ARG A 240 18.48 -19.43 8.86
C ARG A 240 19.87 -19.38 9.54
N TYR A 241 19.95 -19.40 10.88
CA TYR A 241 21.20 -19.32 11.67
C TYR A 241 21.64 -20.63 12.35
N ARG A 242 20.97 -21.76 12.13
CA ARG A 242 21.37 -23.05 12.74
C ARG A 242 22.57 -23.68 12.02
N THR A 243 23.77 -23.44 12.54
CA THR A 243 24.98 -24.19 12.16
C THR A 243 24.83 -25.69 12.44
N THR A 244 25.38 -26.53 11.57
CA THR A 244 25.04 -27.95 11.49
C THR A 244 25.72 -28.84 12.53
N THR A 245 25.18 -28.89 13.75
CA THR A 245 25.36 -29.99 14.72
C THR A 245 24.08 -30.25 15.51
N ASP A 246 23.83 -31.53 15.81
CA ASP A 246 22.83 -32.05 16.75
C ASP A 246 21.33 -31.77 16.47
N MET A 247 20.74 -32.57 15.57
CA MET A 247 19.32 -32.95 15.66
C MET A 247 19.14 -34.31 16.36
N PRO A 248 18.33 -34.43 17.43
CA PRO A 248 17.65 -35.68 17.75
C PRO A 248 16.50 -35.91 16.75
N ALA A 249 16.22 -37.17 16.42
CA ALA A 249 15.24 -37.51 15.38
C ALA A 249 13.78 -37.16 15.76
N SER A 250 13.05 -36.54 14.84
CA SER A 250 11.63 -36.19 15.02
C SER A 250 10.71 -37.41 14.99
N THR A 251 9.99 -37.65 16.08
CA THR A 251 8.91 -38.64 16.15
C THR A 251 7.63 -38.09 15.52
N ARG A 252 7.29 -38.58 14.32
CA ARG A 252 6.00 -38.30 13.68
C ARG A 252 4.82 -38.70 14.58
N VAL A 253 4.02 -37.72 14.98
CA VAL A 253 2.66 -37.93 15.51
C VAL A 253 1.67 -37.77 14.35
N THR A 254 1.16 -38.89 13.84
CA THR A 254 0.04 -38.87 12.88
C THR A 254 -1.27 -38.72 13.62
N THR A 255 -1.90 -37.55 13.53
CA THR A 255 -3.27 -37.30 14.01
C THR A 255 -4.28 -37.86 13.00
N GLU A 256 -4.92 -38.99 13.33
CA GLU A 256 -6.02 -39.53 12.52
C GLU A 256 -7.30 -38.69 12.67
N VAL A 257 -8.05 -38.55 11.57
CA VAL A 257 -9.34 -37.84 11.55
C VAL A 257 -10.43 -38.74 12.17
N PRO A 258 -11.18 -38.29 13.21
CA PRO A 258 -12.11 -39.14 13.93
C PRO A 258 -13.41 -39.39 13.15
N THR A 259 -13.53 -40.58 12.54
CA THR A 259 -14.76 -41.04 11.88
C THR A 259 -15.88 -41.30 12.89
N THR A 260 -17.04 -40.65 12.71
CA THR A 260 -18.18 -40.76 13.63
C THR A 260 -18.76 -42.18 13.70
N THR A 261 -18.73 -42.79 14.89
CA THR A 261 -19.40 -44.08 15.17
C THR A 261 -20.44 -43.91 16.27
N LYS A 262 -21.68 -44.36 16.04
CA LYS A 262 -22.74 -44.34 17.06
C LYS A 262 -22.49 -45.41 18.13
N VAL A 263 -22.56 -45.03 19.40
CA VAL A 263 -22.67 -45.95 20.54
C VAL A 263 -23.82 -45.49 21.44
N THR A 264 -24.60 -46.42 21.96
CA THR A 264 -25.85 -46.17 22.70
C THR A 264 -25.75 -46.76 24.11
N THR A 265 -26.46 -46.18 25.08
CA THR A 265 -26.66 -46.70 26.46
C THR A 265 -25.40 -46.61 27.36
N THR A 266 -25.47 -46.40 28.69
CA THR A 266 -26.62 -46.46 29.61
C THR A 266 -26.57 -45.36 30.69
N THR A 267 -27.72 -44.77 31.01
CA THR A 267 -27.88 -43.82 32.12
C THR A 267 -27.66 -44.48 33.48
N LYS A 268 -26.90 -43.84 34.39
CA LYS A 268 -26.93 -44.18 35.82
C LYS A 268 -27.23 -42.93 36.65
N VAL A 269 -28.44 -42.87 37.19
CA VAL A 269 -28.90 -41.78 38.08
C VAL A 269 -28.26 -41.93 39.45
N THR A 270 -27.84 -40.83 40.07
CA THR A 270 -27.53 -40.75 41.50
C THR A 270 -28.02 -39.41 42.02
N THR A 271 -28.97 -39.44 42.97
CA THR A 271 -29.65 -38.26 43.51
C THR A 271 -29.08 -37.90 44.88
N THR A 272 -28.89 -36.61 45.13
CA THR A 272 -28.62 -36.08 46.48
C THR A 272 -29.51 -34.85 46.73
N THR A 273 -30.10 -34.75 47.92
CA THR A 273 -31.22 -33.82 48.20
C THR A 273 -31.03 -33.06 49.51
N SER A 274 -31.19 -31.73 49.48
CA SER A 274 -31.43 -30.88 50.66
C SER A 274 -32.05 -29.52 50.24
N THR A 275 -33.38 -29.39 50.25
CA THR A 275 -34.20 -28.81 51.35
C THR A 275 -34.12 -27.29 51.56
N THR A 276 -34.81 -26.57 50.66
CA THR A 276 -35.94 -25.66 50.96
C THR A 276 -35.81 -24.60 52.07
N LYS A 277 -35.98 -23.32 51.68
CA LYS A 277 -36.97 -22.44 52.34
C LYS A 277 -37.57 -21.43 51.37
N VAL A 278 -38.89 -21.22 51.46
CA VAL A 278 -39.68 -20.30 50.64
C VAL A 278 -40.39 -19.31 51.56
N THR A 279 -40.44 -18.03 51.18
CA THR A 279 -41.37 -17.03 51.74
C THR A 279 -41.86 -16.11 50.61
N THR A 280 -43.18 -16.02 50.42
CA THR A 280 -43.90 -15.19 49.45
C THR A 280 -45.03 -14.40 50.15
N THR A 281 -45.77 -13.56 49.38
CA THR A 281 -47.04 -12.88 49.74
C THR A 281 -46.88 -11.59 50.57
N ALA A 282 -47.46 -10.42 50.20
CA ALA A 282 -48.10 -9.98 48.95
C ALA A 282 -48.18 -8.43 48.85
N SER A 283 -48.61 -7.94 47.69
CA SER A 283 -48.86 -6.53 47.33
C SER A 283 -50.04 -5.86 48.05
N THR A 284 -50.17 -4.54 47.95
CA THR A 284 -51.47 -3.86 47.76
C THR A 284 -51.32 -2.46 47.10
N THR A 285 -52.42 -1.82 46.71
CA THR A 285 -52.49 -0.79 45.63
C THR A 285 -53.24 0.49 46.03
N THR A 286 -52.92 1.64 45.39
CA THR A 286 -53.80 2.77 44.94
C THR A 286 -52.94 4.03 44.66
N SER A 287 -53.42 5.14 44.04
CA SER A 287 -54.21 5.33 42.79
C SER A 287 -54.32 6.85 42.47
N THR A 288 -54.55 7.22 41.21
CA THR A 288 -54.84 8.59 40.68
C THR A 288 -53.66 9.60 40.72
N ARG A 289 -53.62 10.66 39.87
CA ARG A 289 -54.60 11.16 38.88
C ARG A 289 -53.92 11.78 37.62
N ASP A 290 -54.73 11.89 36.57
CA ASP A 290 -54.48 12.44 35.22
C ASP A 290 -54.41 13.99 35.17
N LEU A 291 -53.83 14.55 34.09
CA LEU A 291 -54.32 15.75 33.38
C LEU A 291 -53.55 16.04 32.06
N THR A 292 -54.27 16.09 30.94
CA THR A 292 -53.97 16.86 29.70
C THR A 292 -55.18 17.79 29.41
N PRO A 293 -55.15 18.82 28.53
CA PRO A 293 -54.98 18.73 27.06
C PRO A 293 -54.18 19.94 26.50
N ALA A 294 -54.20 20.41 25.23
CA ALA A 294 -54.99 20.12 24.03
C ALA A 294 -54.26 20.50 22.72
N THR A 295 -54.78 20.03 21.58
CA THR A 295 -54.63 20.65 20.23
C THR A 295 -55.99 21.18 19.75
N PRO A 296 -56.01 21.96 18.66
CA PRO A 296 -57.07 21.81 17.66
C PRO A 296 -56.52 21.68 16.22
N SER A 297 -57.40 21.37 15.27
CA SER A 297 -57.11 21.02 13.86
C SER A 297 -58.08 21.71 12.88
N TYR A 298 -58.08 21.27 11.60
CA TYR A 298 -58.87 21.75 10.45
C TYR A 298 -58.30 23.00 9.75
N ASP A 299 -58.43 23.17 8.43
CA ASP A 299 -59.50 22.66 7.54
C ASP A 299 -59.05 21.88 6.29
N GLU A 300 -60.01 21.26 5.58
CA GLU A 300 -59.81 20.39 4.39
C GLU A 300 -59.98 21.10 3.04
N GLY A 301 -59.59 20.42 1.95
CA GLY A 301 -59.88 20.83 0.56
C GLY A 301 -59.62 19.72 -0.48
N ALA A 302 -60.68 19.06 -0.95
CA ALA A 302 -60.68 18.11 -2.10
C ALA A 302 -60.88 18.88 -3.45
N GLU A 303 -60.98 18.34 -4.67
CA GLU A 303 -60.95 17.01 -5.34
C GLU A 303 -60.64 17.30 -6.85
N THR A 304 -60.31 16.45 -7.85
CA THR A 304 -60.38 14.98 -8.16
C THR A 304 -59.19 14.59 -9.08
N GLY A 305 -59.02 13.29 -9.39
CA GLY A 305 -58.22 12.84 -10.55
C GLY A 305 -57.90 11.32 -10.54
N ALA A 306 -58.32 10.57 -11.56
CA ALA A 306 -58.32 9.10 -11.52
C ALA A 306 -57.26 8.40 -12.42
N VAL A 307 -56.76 7.27 -11.90
CA VAL A 307 -56.06 6.14 -12.58
C VAL A 307 -57.13 5.28 -13.32
N PRO A 308 -56.83 4.28 -14.22
CA PRO A 308 -55.57 3.58 -14.45
C PRO A 308 -55.17 3.22 -15.90
N GLY A 309 -54.00 2.60 -16.08
CA GLY A 309 -53.58 1.97 -17.35
C GLY A 309 -52.24 1.22 -17.30
N SER A 310 -52.28 -0.11 -17.20
CA SER A 310 -51.14 -1.06 -17.20
C SER A 310 -51.70 -2.46 -17.58
N PRO A 311 -50.93 -3.50 -17.99
CA PRO A 311 -49.49 -3.59 -18.28
C PRO A 311 -49.18 -4.14 -19.71
N THR A 312 -47.89 -4.27 -20.06
CA THR A 312 -47.41 -5.38 -20.92
C THR A 312 -46.02 -5.88 -20.49
N THR A 313 -45.97 -7.11 -20.01
CA THR A 313 -44.73 -7.91 -19.89
C THR A 313 -44.57 -8.79 -21.14
N PHE A 314 -43.35 -8.96 -21.65
CA PHE A 314 -42.98 -10.13 -22.46
C PHE A 314 -41.58 -10.62 -22.09
N VAL A 315 -41.38 -11.93 -22.18
CA VAL A 315 -40.16 -12.67 -21.78
C VAL A 315 -39.93 -13.79 -22.81
N TRP A 316 -38.69 -14.27 -22.90
CA TRP A 316 -38.20 -15.34 -23.79
C TRP A 316 -37.98 -14.90 -25.25
N SER A 317 -37.04 -15.49 -26.01
CA SER A 317 -36.20 -16.67 -25.75
C SER A 317 -34.77 -16.55 -26.31
N TYR A 318 -33.86 -17.40 -25.83
CA TYR A 318 -32.58 -17.71 -26.49
C TYR A 318 -32.76 -18.14 -27.96
N VAL A 319 -31.80 -17.78 -28.81
CA VAL A 319 -31.37 -18.57 -29.99
C VAL A 319 -29.84 -18.49 -30.04
N ALA A 320 -29.18 -19.63 -30.25
CA ALA A 320 -27.73 -19.71 -30.42
C ALA A 320 -27.36 -20.14 -31.84
N GLN A 321 -26.45 -19.39 -32.46
CA GLN A 321 -25.67 -19.71 -33.66
C GLN A 321 -24.41 -18.82 -33.60
N GLY A 322 -23.19 -19.27 -33.92
CA GLY A 322 -22.80 -20.55 -34.50
C GLY A 322 -22.03 -20.32 -35.79
N ILE A 323 -20.78 -19.86 -35.68
CA ILE A 323 -19.89 -19.63 -36.82
C ILE A 323 -18.75 -20.65 -36.77
N VAL A 324 -18.57 -21.37 -37.88
CA VAL A 324 -17.44 -22.26 -38.12
C VAL A 324 -16.37 -21.48 -38.89
N ALA A 325 -15.11 -21.65 -38.49
CA ALA A 325 -13.95 -21.33 -39.31
C ALA A 325 -13.24 -22.63 -39.71
N PHE A 326 -12.75 -22.67 -40.94
CA PHE A 326 -11.82 -23.69 -41.47
C PHE A 326 -10.40 -23.13 -41.45
#